data_AF-A0A2M7B304-F1
#
_entry.id   AF-A0A2M7B304-F1
#
_cell.length_a   1.000
_cell.length_b   1.000
_cell.length_c   1.000
_cell.angle_alpha   90.00
_cell.angle_beta   90.00
_cell.angle_gamma   90.00
#
_symmetry.space_group_name_H-M   'P 1'
#
loop_
_entity.id
_entity.type
_entity.pdbx_description
1 polymer ?
#
loop_
_entity_poly.entity_id
_entity_poly.type
_entity_poly.pdbx_seq_one_letter_code
_entity_poly.pdbx_strand_id
1 'polypeptide(L)'
;GALLRQARLKASISPKALSEQSGISTSRIRAYELGERPIPLPELEGLMSLLNGQVESLFDQTGPVGQWLSQQQAIQDFKKLPPELQDFVCKPVNRPYLDLALKLSELSTEKLRAVAENLLDITF
;
A
#
# COMPACT_ATOMS: atom_id res chain seq x y z
N GLY A 1 1.96 -4.48 17.77
CA GLY A 1 1.97 -5.95 17.89
C GLY A 1 1.49 -6.65 16.63
N ALA A 2 0.20 -6.60 16.32
CA ALA A 2 -0.40 -7.38 15.23
C ALA A 2 0.24 -7.18 13.84
N LEU A 3 0.59 -5.94 13.48
CA LEU A 3 1.24 -5.63 12.19
C LEU A 3 2.64 -6.23 12.08
N LEU A 4 3.42 -6.27 13.16
CA LEU A 4 4.73 -6.93 13.20
C LEU A 4 4.60 -8.44 12.95
N ARG A 5 3.60 -9.08 13.58
CA ARG A 5 3.28 -10.49 13.34
C ARG A 5 2.92 -10.74 11.87
N GLN A 6 2.11 -9.86 11.28
CA GLN A 6 1.74 -9.95 9.87
C GLN A 6 2.96 -9.80 8.95
N ALA A 7 3.85 -8.85 9.23
CA ALA A 7 5.10 -8.67 8.48
C ALA A 7 5.98 -9.93 8.55
N ARG A 8 6.14 -10.51 9.74
CA ARG A 8 6.88 -11.76 9.92
C ARG A 8 6.28 -12.93 9.14
N LEU A 9 4.95 -13.07 9.15
CA LEU A 9 4.26 -14.12 8.41
C LEU A 9 4.40 -13.93 6.89
N LYS A 10 4.33 -12.69 6.38
CA LYS A 10 4.57 -12.39 4.96
C LYS A 10 5.99 -12.74 4.54
N ALA A 11 6.97 -12.49 5.40
CA ALA A 11 8.37 -12.88 5.19
C ALA A 11 8.61 -14.40 5.36
N SER A 12 7.60 -15.19 5.74
CA SER A 12 7.71 -16.62 6.03
C SER A 12 8.78 -16.97 7.08
N ILE A 13 9.05 -16.04 8.01
CA ILE A 13 10.06 -16.21 9.05
C ILE A 13 9.40 -16.75 10.33
N SER A 14 9.99 -17.77 10.94
CA SER A 14 9.52 -18.27 12.23
C SER A 14 9.97 -17.35 13.38
N PRO A 15 9.25 -17.30 14.53
CA PRO A 15 9.71 -16.54 15.69
C PRO A 15 11.09 -16.97 16.18
N LYS A 16 11.46 -18.24 15.98
CA LYS A 16 12.78 -18.78 16.32
C LYS A 16 13.86 -18.24 15.41
N ALA A 17 13.63 -18.25 14.09
CA ALA A 17 14.58 -17.69 13.12
C ALA A 17 14.76 -16.17 13.32
N LEU A 18 13.67 -15.44 13.59
CA LEU A 18 13.76 -14.01 13.90
C LEU A 18 14.54 -13.74 15.20
N SER A 19 14.38 -14.63 16.19
CA SER A 19 15.12 -14.57 17.46
C SER A 19 16.62 -14.75 17.26
N GLU A 20 17.01 -15.73 16.44
CA GLU A 20 18.41 -16.00 16.09
C GLU A 20 19.06 -14.84 15.34
N GLN A 21 18.32 -14.17 14.45
CA GLN A 21 18.84 -13.05 13.66
C GLN A 21 18.90 -11.72 14.43
N SER A 22 17.93 -11.47 15.31
CA SER A 22 17.82 -10.19 16.05
C SER A 22 18.53 -10.19 17.40
N GLY A 23 18.88 -11.37 17.93
CA GLY A 23 19.36 -11.53 19.31
C GLY A 23 18.27 -11.34 20.38
N ILE A 24 17.01 -11.10 19.98
CA ILE A 24 15.87 -10.93 20.87
C ILE A 24 15.26 -12.30 21.15
N SER A 25 14.97 -12.63 22.41
CA SER A 25 14.40 -13.94 22.74
C SER A 25 13.04 -14.20 22.07
N THR A 26 12.77 -15.46 21.73
CA THR A 26 11.48 -15.88 21.17
C THR A 26 10.28 -15.49 22.03
N SER A 27 10.44 -15.54 23.37
CA SER A 27 9.42 -15.08 24.33
C SER A 27 9.13 -13.59 24.20
N ARG A 28 10.17 -12.76 24.04
CA ARG A 28 10.04 -11.31 23.90
C ARG A 28 9.44 -10.93 22.56
N ILE A 29 9.81 -11.61 21.47
CA ILE A 29 9.18 -11.46 20.15
C ILE A 29 7.67 -11.77 20.23
N ARG A 30 7.27 -12.84 20.91
CA ARG A 30 5.85 -13.17 21.09
C ARG A 30 5.11 -12.11 21.90
N ALA A 31 5.69 -11.63 22.99
CA ALA A 31 5.09 -10.55 23.79
C ALA A 31 4.91 -9.25 22.98
N TYR A 32 5.87 -8.93 22.10
CA TYR A 32 5.77 -7.83 21.15
C TYR A 32 4.64 -8.02 20.14
N GLU A 33 4.55 -9.21 19.54
CA GLU A 33 3.51 -9.55 18.56
C GLU A 33 2.10 -9.53 19.16
N LEU A 34 1.95 -9.99 20.40
CA LEU A 34 0.69 -9.98 21.16
C LEU A 34 0.32 -8.62 21.74
N GLY A 35 1.25 -7.66 21.77
CA GLY A 35 1.03 -6.35 22.36
C GLY A 35 1.07 -6.35 23.90
N GLU A 36 1.53 -7.44 24.52
CA GLU A 36 1.72 -7.56 25.97
C GLU A 36 2.86 -6.66 26.46
N ARG A 37 3.79 -6.30 25.58
CA ARG A 37 4.91 -5.41 25.86
C ARG A 37 5.08 -4.38 24.75
N PRO A 38 5.29 -3.08 25.08
CA PRO A 38 5.66 -2.08 24.08
C PRO A 38 7.02 -2.40 23.46
N ILE A 39 7.16 -2.12 22.17
CA ILE A 39 8.39 -2.39 21.41
C ILE A 39 9.18 -1.09 21.35
N PRO A 40 10.43 -1.04 21.86
CA PRO A 40 11.30 0.12 21.67
C PRO A 40 11.54 0.38 20.19
N LEU A 41 11.51 1.65 19.76
CA LEU A 41 11.67 2.02 18.34
C LEU A 41 12.96 1.43 17.71
N PRO A 42 14.14 1.47 18.34
CA PRO A 42 15.35 0.86 17.77
C PRO A 42 15.24 -0.66 17.57
N GLU A 43 14.56 -1.36 18.49
CA GLU A 43 14.31 -2.80 18.33
C GLU A 43 13.31 -3.06 17.20
N LEU A 44 12.31 -2.19 17.03
CA LEU A 44 11.34 -2.28 15.95
C LEU A 44 11.98 -2.06 14.58
N GLU A 45 12.87 -1.07 14.45
CA GLU A 45 13.67 -0.81 13.25
C GLU A 45 14.53 -2.01 12.87
N GLY A 46 15.27 -2.56 13.84
CA GLY A 46 16.09 -3.75 13.62
C GLY A 46 15.26 -4.96 13.17
N LEU A 47 14.12 -5.22 13.84
CA LEU A 47 13.22 -6.31 13.46
C LEU A 47 12.63 -6.10 12.06
N MET A 48 12.20 -4.89 11.72
CA MET A 48 11.64 -4.60 10.39
C MET A 48 12.68 -4.72 9.28
N SER A 49 13.92 -4.28 9.54
CA SER A 49 15.03 -4.46 8.59
C SER A 49 15.29 -5.94 8.29
N LEU A 50 15.22 -6.83 9.28
CA LEU A 50 15.38 -8.27 9.08
C LEU A 50 14.22 -8.90 8.30
N LEU A 51 13.03 -8.29 8.38
CA LEU A 51 11.83 -8.74 7.66
C LEU A 51 11.70 -8.11 6.26
N ASN A 52 12.72 -7.40 5.78
CA ASN A 52 12.69 -6.61 4.54
C ASN A 52 11.51 -5.60 4.49
N GLY A 53 11.15 -5.06 5.65
CA GLY A 53 10.08 -4.07 5.79
C GLY A 53 10.60 -2.73 6.29
N GLN A 54 9.74 -1.72 6.23
CA GLN A 54 9.98 -0.37 6.75
C GLN A 54 9.09 -0.14 7.97
N VAL A 55 9.59 0.49 9.02
CA VAL A 55 8.80 0.74 10.26
C VAL A 55 7.57 1.59 9.97
N GLU A 56 7.67 2.44 8.96
CA GLU A 56 6.61 3.28 8.40
C GLU A 56 5.39 2.46 7.96
N SER A 57 5.60 1.21 7.53
CA SER A 57 4.51 0.28 7.16
C SER A 57 3.68 -0.19 8.35
N LEU A 58 4.20 -0.02 9.58
CA LEU A 58 3.52 -0.36 10.83
C LEU A 58 2.73 0.82 11.41
N PHE A 59 2.85 2.02 10.83
CA PHE A 59 2.05 3.15 11.26
C PHE A 59 0.58 2.92 10.93
N ASP A 60 -0.27 3.31 11.88
CA ASP A 60 -1.71 3.18 11.75
C ASP A 60 -2.21 4.12 10.63
N GLN A 61 -2.59 3.53 9.49
CA GLN A 61 -3.11 4.25 8.32
C GLN A 61 -4.49 4.89 8.60
N THR A 62 -5.17 4.51 9.69
CA THR A 62 -6.46 5.08 10.08
C THR A 62 -6.35 6.29 11.01
N GLY A 63 -5.17 6.57 11.58
CA GLY A 63 -4.94 7.77 12.38
C GLY A 63 -4.69 9.03 11.54
N PRO A 64 -4.77 10.23 12.13
CA PRO A 64 -4.52 11.49 11.43
C PRO A 64 -3.12 11.55 10.77
N VAL A 65 -2.13 10.87 11.36
CA VAL A 65 -0.77 10.75 10.79
C VAL A 65 -0.76 9.81 9.58
N GLY A 66 -1.51 8.71 9.61
CA GLY A 66 -1.62 7.77 8.51
C GLY A 66 -2.35 8.34 7.29
N GLN A 67 -3.44 9.08 7.54
CA GLN A 67 -4.14 9.84 6.50
C GLN A 67 -3.26 10.92 5.88
N TRP A 68 -2.47 11.63 6.70
CA TRP A 68 -1.51 12.61 6.20
C TRP A 68 -0.41 11.96 5.36
N LEU A 69 0.11 10.80 5.77
CA LEU A 69 1.14 10.08 5.01
C LEU A 69 0.61 9.55 3.67
N SER A 70 -0.61 8.99 3.65
CA SER A 70 -1.24 8.53 2.41
C SER A 70 -1.56 9.68 1.47
N GLN A 71 -1.99 10.83 2.01
CA GLN A 71 -2.18 12.05 1.23
C GLN A 71 -0.86 12.57 0.66
N GLN A 72 0.21 12.59 1.45
CA GLN A 72 1.54 13.00 0.98
C GLN A 72 2.03 12.08 -0.14
N GLN A 73 1.87 10.77 0.01
CA GLN A 73 2.24 9.79 -1.02
C GLN A 73 1.43 10.01 -2.31
N ALA A 74 0.11 10.19 -2.21
CA ALA A 74 -0.76 10.45 -3.35
C ALA A 74 -0.36 11.74 -4.10
N ILE A 75 0.01 12.79 -3.37
CA ILE A 75 0.53 14.04 -3.96
C ILE A 75 1.86 13.80 -4.67
N GLN A 76 2.77 13.02 -4.08
CA GLN A 76 4.05 12.69 -4.72
C GLN A 76 3.86 11.89 -6.00
N ASP A 77 2.95 10.92 -6.00
CA ASP A 77 2.66 10.11 -7.18
C ASP A 77 1.95 10.93 -8.26
N PHE A 78 1.05 11.84 -7.88
CA PHE A 78 0.46 12.81 -8.82
C PHE A 78 1.53 13.69 -9.48
N LYS A 79 2.50 14.18 -8.71
CA LYS A 79 3.61 15.01 -9.23
C LYS A 79 4.54 14.28 -10.21
N LYS A 80 4.58 12.93 -10.16
CA LYS A 80 5.35 12.12 -11.12
C LYS A 80 4.65 11.97 -12.46
N LEU A 81 3.35 12.29 -12.56
CA LEU A 81 2.62 12.21 -13.83
C LEU A 81 3.19 13.23 -14.83
N PRO A 82 3.13 12.95 -16.14
CA PRO A 82 3.41 13.94 -17.17
C PRO A 82 2.62 15.25 -16.96
N PRO A 83 3.22 16.43 -17.22
CA PRO A 83 2.56 17.73 -17.01
C PRO A 83 1.20 17.83 -17.70
N GLU A 84 1.07 17.28 -18.91
CA GLU A 84 -0.17 17.28 -19.68
C GLU A 84 -1.31 16.53 -18.96
N LEU A 85 -0.99 15.41 -18.28
CA LEU A 85 -1.96 14.65 -17.52
C LEU A 85 -2.33 15.34 -16.21
N GLN A 86 -1.38 16.02 -15.56
CA GLN A 86 -1.67 16.84 -14.38
C GLN A 86 -2.67 17.95 -14.75
N ASP A 87 -2.39 18.70 -15.82
CA ASP A 87 -3.26 19.75 -16.33
C ASP A 87 -4.63 19.23 -16.76
N PHE A 88 -4.68 18.05 -17.38
CA PHE A 88 -5.93 17.41 -17.79
C PHE A 88 -6.80 17.07 -16.58
N VAL A 89 -6.23 16.47 -15.53
CA VAL A 89 -6.97 16.05 -14.33
C VAL A 89 -7.46 17.26 -13.52
N CYS A 90 -6.71 18.36 -13.51
CA CYS A 90 -7.08 19.56 -12.75
C CYS A 90 -8.27 20.35 -13.34
N LYS A 91 -8.70 20.07 -14.59
CA LYS A 91 -9.80 20.78 -15.24
C LYS A 91 -11.16 20.16 -14.87
N PRO A 92 -12.09 20.88 -14.22
CA PRO A 92 -13.39 20.32 -13.81
C PRO A 92 -14.22 19.77 -14.98
N VAL A 93 -14.11 20.40 -16.16
CA VAL A 93 -14.78 19.95 -17.39
C VAL A 93 -14.36 18.54 -17.81
N ASN A 94 -13.20 18.07 -17.37
CA ASN A 94 -12.69 16.75 -17.72
C ASN A 94 -13.21 15.62 -16.81
N ARG A 95 -13.97 15.95 -15.76
CA ARG A 95 -14.51 14.97 -14.82
C ARG A 95 -15.26 13.80 -15.50
N PRO A 96 -16.11 14.02 -16.53
CA PRO A 96 -16.80 12.92 -17.22
C PRO A 96 -15.84 11.93 -17.89
N TYR A 97 -14.70 12.39 -18.42
CA TYR A 97 -13.69 11.52 -19.03
C TYR A 97 -13.00 10.65 -17.97
N LEU A 98 -12.71 11.22 -16.80
CA LEU A 98 -12.10 10.49 -15.69
C LEU A 98 -13.06 9.44 -15.13
N ASP A 99 -14.35 9.79 -14.96
CA ASP A 99 -15.37 8.85 -14.49
C ASP A 99 -15.60 7.72 -15.49
N LEU A 100 -15.52 8.02 -16.80
CA LEU A 100 -15.55 6.99 -17.84
C LEU A 100 -14.34 6.05 -17.77
N ALA A 101 -13.13 6.61 -17.67
CA ALA A 101 -11.90 5.82 -17.54
C ALA A 101 -11.94 4.90 -16.31
N LEU A 102 -12.47 5.39 -15.18
CA LEU A 102 -12.66 4.61 -13.97
C LEU A 102 -13.63 3.44 -14.21
N LYS A 103 -14.82 3.70 -14.79
CA LYS A 103 -15.79 2.65 -15.11
C LYS A 103 -15.22 1.60 -16.06
N LEU A 104 -14.45 2.01 -17.06
CA LEU A 104 -13.80 1.10 -18.00
C LEU A 104 -12.76 0.21 -17.29
N SER A 105 -12.02 0.75 -16.32
CA SER A 105 -11.01 -0.02 -15.56
C SER A 105 -11.60 -1.15 -14.71
N GLU A 106 -12.89 -1.06 -14.35
CA GLU A 106 -13.61 -2.05 -13.56
C GLU A 106 -14.24 -3.17 -14.41
N LEU A 107 -14.28 -3.01 -15.74
CA LEU A 107 -14.88 -3.99 -16.64
C LEU A 107 -13.93 -5.15 -16.93
N SER A 108 -14.50 -6.36 -17.12
CA SER A 108 -13.72 -7.50 -17.61
C SER A 108 -13.22 -7.26 -19.04
N THR A 109 -12.13 -7.93 -19.39
CA THR A 109 -11.51 -7.84 -20.72
C THR A 109 -12.48 -8.18 -21.86
N GLU A 110 -13.40 -9.13 -21.66
CA GLU A 110 -14.43 -9.43 -22.66
C GLU A 110 -15.42 -8.27 -22.85
N LYS A 111 -15.85 -7.62 -21.77
CA LYS A 111 -16.78 -6.48 -21.85
C LYS A 111 -16.15 -5.27 -22.50
N LEU A 112 -14.87 -5.00 -22.21
CA LEU A 112 -14.12 -3.93 -22.86
C LEU A 112 -13.99 -4.15 -24.37
N ARG A 113 -13.71 -5.40 -24.79
CA ARG A 113 -13.62 -5.75 -26.20
C ARG A 113 -14.95 -5.58 -26.93
N ALA A 114 -16.05 -6.01 -26.31
CA ALA A 114 -17.39 -5.82 -26.87
C ALA A 114 -17.75 -4.33 -27.03
N VAL A 115 -17.37 -3.47 -26.07
CA VAL A 115 -17.59 -2.02 -26.19
C VAL A 115 -16.76 -1.44 -27.34
N ALA A 116 -15.50 -1.88 -27.50
CA ALA A 116 -14.64 -1.42 -28.59
C ALA A 116 -15.13 -1.87 -29.98
N GLU A 117 -15.61 -3.11 -30.11
CA GLU A 117 -16.20 -3.65 -31.35
C GLU A 117 -17.48 -2.88 -31.73
N ASN A 118 -18.37 -2.64 -30.76
CA ASN A 118 -19.57 -1.83 -31.01
C ASN A 118 -19.21 -0.39 -31.41
N LEU A 119 -18.14 0.22 -30.86
CA LEU A 119 -17.73 1.57 -31.26
C LEU A 119 -17.18 1.62 -32.69
N LEU A 120 -16.47 0.58 -33.12
CA LEU A 120 -15.96 0.45 -34.49
C LEU A 120 -17.12 0.34 -35.50
N ASP A 121 -18.14 -0.45 -35.20
CA ASP A 121 -19.31 -0.65 -36.08
C ASP A 121 -20.15 0.61 -36.31
N ILE A 122 -20.15 1.58 -35.38
CA ILE A 122 -20.89 2.86 -35.56
C ILE A 122 -20.06 3.88 -36.36
N THR A 123 -18.75 3.63 -36.50
CA THR A 123 -17.83 4.53 -37.22
C THR A 123 -17.58 4.13 -38.67
N PHE A 124 -18.14 3.01 -39.14
CA PHE A 124 -18.06 2.51 -40.52
C PHE A 124 -19.42 2.45 -41.23
#